data_AF-A0A3L6QWK1-F1
#
_entry.id   AF-A0A3L6QWK1-F1
#
_cell.length_a   1.000
_cell.length_b   1.000
_cell.length_c   1.000
_cell.angle_alpha   90.00
_cell.angle_beta   90.00
_cell.angle_gamma   90.00
#
_symmetry.space_group_name_H-M   'P 1'
#
loop_
_entity.id
_entity.type
_entity.pdbx_description
1 polymer ?
#
loop_
_entity_poly.entity_id
_entity_poly.type
_entity_poly.pdbx_seq_one_letter_code
_entity_poly.pdbx_strand_id
1 'polypeptide(L)'
;MLREVQAQQVLEALELGEIETGQGLNQEMGLGRPEDTRWGTHYKTISRIIALYPTIRKVLGRIGKHKSQSERIKAQNCLTVMESFDFVFMAHLLLTIFGYTDELCKALQRRDQDIIDVVELIEMTKFHLQVVREDNEWKIFLKDVASFCVKHQIEVPDMDGFYVPVGRPKRYFVKVSNLHRFHVEMFLSVIDMQLQELNSRSNK
;
A
#
# COMPACT_ATOMS: atom_id res chain seq x y z
N MET A 1 -20.65 -12.03 -0.83
CA MET A 1 -20.39 -10.74 -0.15
C MET A 1 -19.33 -9.88 -0.84
N LEU A 2 -18.02 -10.21 -0.84
CA LEU A 2 -17.01 -9.37 -1.52
C LEU A 2 -17.29 -9.24 -3.03
N ARG A 3 -17.51 -10.38 -3.71
CA ARG A 3 -17.84 -10.42 -5.14
C ARG A 3 -19.13 -9.70 -5.51
N GLU A 4 -20.14 -9.74 -4.64
CA GLU A 4 -21.42 -9.06 -4.85
C GLU A 4 -21.29 -7.54 -4.70
N VAL A 5 -20.53 -7.07 -3.69
CA VAL A 5 -20.26 -5.63 -3.51
C VAL A 5 -19.41 -5.09 -4.65
N GLN A 6 -18.42 -5.86 -5.09
CA GLN A 6 -17.57 -5.53 -6.23
C GLN A 6 -18.39 -5.43 -7.53
N ALA A 7 -19.28 -6.39 -7.80
CA ALA A 7 -20.17 -6.35 -8.96
C ALA A 7 -21.07 -5.11 -8.95
N GLN A 8 -21.58 -4.72 -7.79
CA GLN A 8 -22.44 -3.54 -7.64
C GLN A 8 -21.67 -2.23 -7.87
N GLN A 9 -20.41 -2.13 -7.43
CA GLN A 9 -19.57 -0.95 -7.67
C GLN A 9 -19.06 -0.85 -9.10
N VAL A 10 -18.79 -1.99 -9.76
CA VAL A 10 -18.51 -2.02 -11.20
C VAL A 10 -19.73 -1.55 -11.99
N LEU A 11 -20.94 -1.93 -11.59
CA LEU A 11 -22.19 -1.42 -12.17
C LEU A 11 -22.33 0.10 -11.98
N GLU A 12 -22.14 0.62 -10.77
CA GLU A 12 -22.18 2.07 -10.49
C GLU A 12 -21.11 2.84 -11.28
N ALA A 13 -19.88 2.32 -11.38
CA ALA A 13 -18.79 2.95 -12.14
C ALA A 13 -19.01 2.89 -13.66
N LEU A 14 -19.70 1.85 -14.17
CA LEU A 14 -20.15 1.77 -15.56
C LEU A 14 -21.26 2.79 -15.85
N GLU A 15 -22.21 2.97 -14.92
CA GLU A 15 -23.29 3.97 -15.03
C GLU A 15 -22.75 5.41 -15.03
N LEU A 16 -21.65 5.66 -14.31
CA LEU A 16 -20.95 6.95 -14.26
C LEU A 16 -19.92 7.15 -15.40
N GLY A 17 -19.71 6.14 -16.26
CA GLY A 17 -18.75 6.20 -17.36
C GLY A 17 -17.28 6.26 -16.93
N GLU A 18 -16.97 5.87 -15.69
CA GLU A 18 -15.62 5.89 -15.14
C GLU A 18 -14.75 4.72 -15.61
N ILE A 19 -15.37 3.67 -16.16
CA ILE A 19 -14.70 2.47 -16.68
C ILE A 19 -15.39 1.97 -17.97
N GLU A 20 -14.62 1.45 -18.92
CA GLU A 20 -15.14 0.83 -20.16
C GLU A 20 -15.32 -0.68 -19.99
N THR A 21 -16.33 -1.27 -20.65
CA THR A 21 -16.58 -2.72 -20.60
C THR A 21 -15.57 -3.49 -21.47
N GLY A 22 -14.74 -4.34 -20.86
CA GLY A 22 -13.89 -5.31 -21.56
C GLY A 22 -13.89 -6.68 -20.86
N GLN A 23 -14.02 -7.77 -21.62
CA GLN A 23 -13.91 -9.14 -21.08
C GLN A 23 -12.47 -9.41 -20.63
N GLY A 24 -12.29 -9.70 -19.33
CA GLY A 24 -11.02 -10.14 -18.74
C GLY A 24 -10.50 -9.26 -17.60
N LEU A 25 -10.72 -7.94 -17.64
CA LEU A 25 -10.18 -7.01 -16.64
C LEU A 25 -10.76 -7.20 -15.23
N ASN A 26 -12.01 -7.67 -15.14
CA ASN A 26 -12.73 -7.81 -13.87
C ASN A 26 -12.61 -9.22 -13.23
N GLN A 27 -11.92 -10.17 -13.87
CA GLN A 27 -11.70 -11.52 -13.30
C GLN A 27 -10.43 -11.60 -12.44
N GLU A 28 -9.45 -10.72 -12.63
CA GLU A 28 -8.15 -10.78 -11.93
C GLU A 28 -8.13 -10.12 -10.53
N MET A 29 -9.24 -9.55 -10.08
CA MET A 29 -9.29 -8.80 -8.82
C MET A 29 -9.55 -9.65 -7.56
N GLY A 30 -9.57 -10.97 -7.64
CA GLY A 30 -9.67 -11.84 -6.46
C GLY A 30 -8.36 -11.89 -5.66
N LEU A 31 -8.41 -11.91 -4.32
CA LEU A 31 -7.22 -12.17 -3.49
C LEU A 31 -6.56 -13.50 -3.95
N GLY A 32 -5.28 -13.44 -4.31
CA GLY A 32 -4.55 -14.56 -4.91
C GLY A 32 -4.37 -15.72 -3.94
N ARG A 33 -4.21 -16.95 -4.45
CA ARG A 33 -3.88 -18.11 -3.60
C ARG A 33 -2.46 -17.98 -3.02
N PRO A 34 -2.19 -18.48 -1.81
CA PRO A 34 -0.94 -18.22 -1.07
C PRO A 34 0.31 -19.01 -1.54
N GLU A 35 0.41 -19.45 -2.80
CA GLU A 35 1.40 -20.49 -3.17
C GLU A 35 2.46 -20.10 -4.22
N ASP A 36 2.43 -18.92 -4.82
CA ASP A 36 3.62 -18.36 -5.50
C ASP A 36 4.33 -17.42 -4.51
N THR A 37 5.65 -17.49 -4.37
CA THR A 37 6.35 -17.04 -3.15
C THR A 37 6.06 -15.60 -2.65
N ARG A 38 6.24 -15.44 -1.32
CA ARG A 38 5.85 -14.29 -0.46
C ARG A 38 5.93 -12.90 -1.12
N TRP A 39 7.04 -12.52 -1.77
CA TRP A 39 7.27 -11.13 -2.20
C TRP A 39 6.40 -10.67 -3.38
N GLY A 40 6.29 -11.47 -4.45
CA GLY A 40 5.44 -11.14 -5.60
C GLY A 40 3.95 -11.12 -5.25
N THR A 41 3.54 -11.90 -4.24
CA THR A 41 2.17 -11.82 -3.70
C THR A 41 1.94 -10.54 -2.91
N HIS A 42 2.95 -9.96 -2.27
CA HIS A 42 2.80 -8.76 -1.46
C HIS A 42 2.51 -7.53 -2.35
N TYR A 43 3.21 -7.35 -3.47
CA TYR A 43 2.90 -6.30 -4.45
C TYR A 43 1.46 -6.43 -4.97
N LYS A 44 1.08 -7.62 -5.45
CA LYS A 44 -0.28 -7.88 -5.95
C LYS A 44 -1.33 -7.68 -4.87
N THR A 45 -1.03 -8.05 -3.63
CA THR A 45 -1.96 -7.91 -2.50
C THR A 45 -2.17 -6.44 -2.16
N ILE A 46 -1.11 -5.64 -2.03
CA ILE A 46 -1.25 -4.23 -1.69
C ILE A 46 -1.91 -3.44 -2.81
N SER A 47 -1.56 -3.74 -4.07
CA SER A 47 -2.23 -3.20 -5.26
C SER A 47 -3.74 -3.49 -5.23
N ARG A 48 -4.15 -4.73 -4.93
CA ARG A 48 -5.56 -5.10 -4.79
C ARG A 48 -6.24 -4.43 -3.60
N ILE A 49 -5.55 -4.26 -2.47
CA ILE A 49 -6.11 -3.55 -1.30
C ILE A 49 -6.42 -2.10 -1.67
N ILE A 50 -5.52 -1.42 -2.39
CA ILE A 50 -5.71 -0.04 -2.83
C ILE A 50 -6.84 0.02 -3.87
N ALA A 51 -6.85 -0.87 -4.86
CA ALA A 51 -7.89 -0.92 -5.90
C ALA A 51 -9.29 -1.21 -5.33
N LEU A 52 -9.38 -2.12 -4.36
CA LEU A 52 -10.65 -2.53 -3.73
C LEU A 52 -10.95 -1.77 -2.43
N TYR A 53 -10.22 -0.69 -2.14
CA TYR A 53 -10.34 0.05 -0.89
C TYR A 53 -11.80 0.42 -0.53
N PRO A 54 -12.63 1.01 -1.42
CA PRO A 54 -14.03 1.31 -1.09
C PRO A 54 -14.86 0.05 -0.86
N THR A 55 -14.61 -1.01 -1.62
CA THR A 55 -15.28 -2.32 -1.46
C THR A 55 -15.00 -2.91 -0.09
N ILE A 56 -13.73 -2.92 0.32
CA ILE A 56 -13.28 -3.48 1.60
C ILE A 56 -13.90 -2.69 2.76
N ARG A 57 -13.87 -1.36 2.72
CA ARG A 57 -14.54 -0.51 3.73
C ARG A 57 -16.04 -0.82 3.85
N LYS A 58 -16.74 -0.92 2.72
CA LYS A 58 -18.18 -1.26 2.69
C LYS A 58 -18.45 -2.63 3.31
N VAL A 59 -17.63 -3.63 3.01
CA VAL A 59 -17.76 -4.99 3.58
C VAL A 59 -17.47 -4.98 5.09
N LEU A 60 -16.42 -4.30 5.54
CA LEU A 60 -16.10 -4.18 6.97
C LEU A 60 -17.23 -3.49 7.74
N GLY A 61 -17.80 -2.42 7.19
CA GLY A 61 -18.96 -1.74 7.76
C GLY A 61 -20.21 -2.63 7.85
N ARG A 62 -20.44 -3.52 6.89
CA ARG A 62 -21.54 -4.51 6.94
C ARG A 62 -21.28 -5.58 8.01
N ILE A 63 -20.06 -6.12 8.09
CA ILE A 63 -19.68 -7.11 9.11
C ILE A 63 -19.84 -6.50 10.51
N GLY A 64 -19.43 -5.24 10.70
CA GLY A 64 -19.60 -4.51 11.96
C GLY A 64 -21.06 -4.34 12.43
N LYS A 65 -22.05 -4.51 11.54
CA LYS A 65 -23.47 -4.35 11.87
C LYS A 65 -24.22 -5.69 12.04
N HIS A 66 -23.83 -6.73 11.31
CA HIS A 66 -24.68 -7.91 11.10
C HIS A 66 -24.07 -9.25 11.53
N LYS A 67 -22.89 -9.26 12.17
CA LYS A 67 -22.16 -10.47 12.54
C LYS A 67 -22.04 -10.66 14.05
N SER A 68 -21.44 -11.78 14.47
CA SER A 68 -21.23 -12.09 15.89
C SER A 68 -20.44 -10.98 16.59
N GLN A 69 -20.56 -10.87 17.92
CA GLN A 69 -19.88 -9.82 18.69
C GLN A 69 -18.36 -9.80 18.45
N SER A 70 -17.73 -10.97 18.35
CA SER A 70 -16.29 -11.09 18.07
C SER A 70 -15.92 -10.57 16.67
N GLU A 71 -16.66 -10.98 15.64
CA GLU A 71 -16.43 -10.54 14.26
C GLU A 71 -16.69 -9.04 14.09
N ARG A 72 -17.71 -8.51 14.78
CA ARG A 72 -18.04 -7.08 14.80
C ARG A 72 -16.88 -6.25 15.32
N ILE A 73 -16.30 -6.62 16.47
CA ILE A 73 -15.17 -5.88 17.07
C ILE A 73 -13.96 -5.89 16.13
N LYS A 74 -13.64 -7.05 15.54
CA LYS A 74 -12.55 -7.18 14.58
C LYS A 74 -12.76 -6.28 13.36
N ALA A 75 -13.95 -6.33 12.76
CA ALA A 75 -14.27 -5.53 11.58
C ALA A 75 -14.23 -4.04 11.88
N GLN A 76 -14.73 -3.60 13.04
CA GLN A 76 -14.68 -2.20 13.43
C GLN A 76 -13.24 -1.73 13.64
N ASN A 77 -12.39 -2.54 14.30
CA ASN A 77 -10.97 -2.21 14.48
C ASN A 77 -10.25 -2.12 13.13
N CYS A 78 -10.48 -3.07 12.23
CA CYS A 78 -9.92 -3.03 10.87
C CYS A 78 -10.39 -1.77 10.13
N LEU A 79 -11.67 -1.40 10.23
CA LEU A 79 -12.21 -0.22 9.58
C LEU A 79 -11.56 1.05 10.14
N THR A 80 -11.45 1.18 11.46
CA THR A 80 -10.76 2.31 12.12
C THR A 80 -9.31 2.45 11.65
N VAL A 81 -8.58 1.35 11.52
CA VAL A 81 -7.20 1.39 11.01
C VAL A 81 -7.18 1.74 9.53
N MET A 82 -8.04 1.14 8.71
CA MET A 82 -8.09 1.42 7.27
C MET A 82 -8.43 2.87 6.97
N GLU A 83 -9.28 3.50 7.79
CA GLU A 83 -9.69 4.90 7.70
C GLU A 83 -8.69 5.88 8.33
N SER A 84 -7.49 5.41 8.69
CA SER A 84 -6.40 6.27 9.16
C SER A 84 -5.47 6.67 8.03
N PHE A 85 -4.94 7.89 8.11
CA PHE A 85 -3.88 8.35 7.21
C PHE A 85 -2.65 7.43 7.27
N ASP A 86 -2.25 6.94 8.46
CA ASP A 86 -1.16 5.98 8.64
C ASP A 86 -1.28 4.74 7.75
N PHE A 87 -2.47 4.15 7.68
CA PHE A 87 -2.69 2.96 6.86
C PHE A 87 -2.58 3.28 5.38
N VAL A 88 -3.25 4.34 4.92
CA VAL A 88 -3.22 4.74 3.50
C VAL A 88 -1.81 5.09 3.08
N PHE A 89 -1.10 5.86 3.88
CA PHE A 89 0.28 6.26 3.65
C PHE A 89 1.19 5.03 3.52
N MET A 90 1.13 4.11 4.49
CA MET A 90 1.94 2.88 4.42
C MET A 90 1.56 1.99 3.24
N ALA A 91 0.28 1.90 2.90
CA ALA A 91 -0.16 1.11 1.77
C ALA A 91 0.41 1.64 0.45
N HIS A 92 0.38 2.96 0.25
CA HIS A 92 0.98 3.60 -0.93
C HIS A 92 2.51 3.48 -0.91
N LEU A 93 3.16 3.66 0.24
CA LEU A 93 4.61 3.51 0.36
C LEU A 93 5.06 2.09 -0.01
N LEU A 94 4.36 1.08 0.50
CA LEU A 94 4.62 -0.32 0.15
C LEU A 94 4.32 -0.60 -1.32
N LEU A 95 3.26 -0.02 -1.90
CA LEU A 95 2.98 -0.15 -3.32
C LEU A 95 4.14 0.41 -4.18
N THR A 96 4.63 1.60 -3.84
CA THR A 96 5.75 2.25 -4.53
C THR A 96 7.02 1.40 -4.44
N ILE A 97 7.44 1.04 -3.23
CA ILE A 97 8.66 0.27 -3.00
C ILE A 97 8.57 -1.10 -3.67
N PHE A 98 7.46 -1.81 -3.47
CA PHE A 98 7.29 -3.12 -4.10
C PHE A 98 7.22 -3.03 -5.61
N GLY A 99 6.67 -1.94 -6.18
CA GLY A 99 6.69 -1.70 -7.62
C GLY A 99 8.11 -1.67 -8.19
N TYR A 100 9.02 -0.95 -7.54
CA TYR A 100 10.43 -0.90 -7.98
C TYR A 100 11.19 -2.20 -7.75
N THR A 101 10.86 -2.95 -6.68
CA THR A 101 11.56 -4.21 -6.38
C THR A 101 10.96 -5.44 -7.06
N ASP A 102 9.78 -5.36 -7.67
CA ASP A 102 9.02 -6.52 -8.17
C ASP A 102 9.75 -7.24 -9.32
N GLU A 103 10.32 -6.49 -10.25
CA GLU A 103 11.09 -7.06 -11.37
C GLU A 103 12.34 -7.80 -10.88
N LEU A 104 13.13 -7.15 -10.02
CA LEU A 104 14.28 -7.79 -9.37
C LEU A 104 13.85 -9.04 -8.58
N CYS A 105 12.76 -8.95 -7.81
CA CYS A 105 12.24 -10.09 -7.06
C CYS A 105 11.84 -11.27 -7.96
N LYS A 106 11.24 -11.00 -9.13
CA LYS A 106 10.88 -12.02 -10.12
C LYS A 106 12.12 -12.62 -10.78
N ALA A 107 13.09 -11.79 -11.15
CA ALA A 107 14.35 -12.26 -11.72
C ALA A 107 15.05 -13.22 -10.75
N LEU A 108 15.25 -12.80 -9.50
CA LEU A 108 15.90 -13.63 -8.46
C LEU A 108 15.19 -14.96 -8.15
N GLN A 109 13.92 -15.12 -8.54
CA GLN A 109 13.14 -16.35 -8.33
C GLN A 109 13.23 -17.35 -9.50
N ARG A 110 13.69 -16.91 -10.68
CA ARG A 110 13.84 -17.79 -11.85
C ARG A 110 15.10 -18.65 -11.70
N ARG A 111 15.02 -19.90 -12.16
CA ARG A 111 16.13 -20.89 -12.01
C ARG A 111 17.20 -20.76 -13.09
N ASP A 112 16.96 -19.97 -14.11
CA ASP A 112 17.70 -19.86 -15.36
C ASP A 112 18.07 -18.40 -15.68
N GLN A 113 18.51 -17.63 -14.68
CA GLN A 113 18.93 -16.23 -14.91
C GLN A 113 20.40 -16.11 -15.28
N ASP A 114 20.68 -15.17 -16.19
CA ASP A 114 22.03 -14.65 -16.39
C ASP A 114 22.42 -13.77 -15.20
N ILE A 115 23.60 -13.99 -14.64
CA ILE A 115 24.11 -13.25 -13.49
C ILE A 115 24.34 -11.77 -13.87
N ILE A 116 24.74 -11.50 -15.11
CA ILE A 116 24.98 -10.13 -15.59
C ILE A 116 23.66 -9.34 -15.58
N ASP A 117 22.59 -9.93 -16.09
CA ASP A 117 21.25 -9.31 -16.11
C ASP A 117 20.73 -9.03 -14.70
N VAL A 118 21.01 -9.91 -13.73
CA VAL A 118 20.60 -9.72 -12.33
C VAL A 118 21.37 -8.58 -11.66
N VAL A 119 22.68 -8.45 -11.92
CA VAL A 119 23.47 -7.34 -11.36
C VAL A 119 22.99 -5.99 -11.90
N GLU A 120 22.68 -5.91 -13.19
CA GLU A 120 22.11 -4.71 -13.79
C GLU A 120 20.75 -4.35 -13.14
N LEU A 121 19.87 -5.34 -12.93
CA LEU A 121 18.59 -5.12 -12.25
C LEU A 121 18.75 -4.65 -10.79
N ILE A 122 19.78 -5.13 -10.07
CA ILE A 122 20.08 -4.65 -8.72
C ILE A 122 20.45 -3.16 -8.74
N GLU A 123 21.34 -2.76 -9.65
CA GLU A 123 21.78 -1.37 -9.75
C GLU A 123 20.64 -0.45 -10.21
N MET A 124 19.81 -0.87 -11.17
CA MET A 124 18.60 -0.14 -11.56
C MET A 124 17.61 0.01 -10.39
N THR A 125 17.37 -1.05 -9.62
CA THR A 125 16.47 -1.00 -8.46
C THR A 125 16.99 -0.03 -7.40
N LYS A 126 18.30 -0.06 -7.11
CA LYS A 126 18.94 0.89 -6.19
C LYS A 126 18.79 2.32 -6.68
N PHE A 127 19.04 2.57 -7.96
CA PHE A 127 18.90 3.89 -8.57
C PHE A 127 17.47 4.44 -8.37
N HIS A 128 16.45 3.64 -8.69
CA HIS A 128 15.06 4.07 -8.49
C HIS A 128 14.74 4.35 -7.02
N LEU A 129 15.18 3.50 -6.09
CA LEU A 129 14.97 3.75 -4.66
C LEU A 129 15.68 5.01 -4.16
N GLN A 130 16.85 5.35 -4.71
CA GLN A 130 17.53 6.62 -4.41
C GLN A 130 16.75 7.82 -4.94
N VAL A 131 16.18 7.74 -6.15
CA VAL A 131 15.32 8.80 -6.70
C VAL A 131 14.10 9.01 -5.81
N VAL A 132 13.39 7.93 -5.42
CA VAL A 132 12.21 8.02 -4.54
C VAL A 132 12.55 8.66 -3.18
N ARG A 133 13.79 8.49 -2.71
CA ARG A 133 14.29 9.07 -1.45
C ARG A 133 14.42 10.60 -1.51
N GLU A 134 14.47 11.21 -2.69
CA GLU A 134 14.68 12.65 -2.84
C GLU A 134 13.48 13.49 -2.36
N ASP A 135 13.76 14.71 -1.87
CA ASP A 135 12.74 15.62 -1.34
C ASP A 135 11.66 16.00 -2.37
N ASN A 136 11.99 15.96 -3.67
CA ASN A 136 11.02 16.22 -4.73
C ASN A 136 10.01 15.07 -4.87
N GLU A 137 10.47 13.83 -4.82
CA GLU A 137 9.63 12.64 -4.88
C GLU A 137 8.76 12.50 -3.63
N TRP A 138 9.27 12.90 -2.45
CA TRP A 138 8.46 13.02 -1.24
C TRP A 138 7.20 13.87 -1.45
N LYS A 139 7.33 15.04 -2.09
CA LYS A 139 6.19 15.95 -2.31
C LYS A 139 5.17 15.35 -3.27
N ILE A 140 5.64 14.68 -4.32
CA ILE A 140 4.78 13.99 -5.30
C ILE A 140 4.03 12.86 -4.60
N PHE A 141 4.75 11.99 -3.91
CA PHE A 141 4.19 10.89 -3.13
C PHE A 141 3.14 11.36 -2.13
N LEU A 142 3.45 12.40 -1.33
CA LEU A 142 2.53 12.92 -0.34
C LEU A 142 1.26 13.50 -0.99
N LYS A 143 1.39 14.18 -2.13
CA LYS A 143 0.25 14.71 -2.88
C LYS A 143 -0.68 13.59 -3.37
N ASP A 144 -0.13 12.49 -3.85
CA ASP A 144 -0.92 11.34 -4.31
C ASP A 144 -1.66 10.66 -3.15
N VAL A 145 -0.98 10.46 -2.02
CA VAL A 145 -1.60 9.94 -0.78
C VAL A 145 -2.70 10.88 -0.29
N ALA A 146 -2.46 12.19 -0.24
CA ALA A 146 -3.46 13.17 0.17
C ALA A 146 -4.67 13.17 -0.77
N SER A 147 -4.45 13.07 -2.09
CA SER A 147 -5.52 12.99 -3.09
C SER A 147 -6.37 11.73 -2.90
N PHE A 148 -5.74 10.58 -2.64
CA PHE A 148 -6.45 9.34 -2.29
C PHE A 148 -7.28 9.50 -1.02
N CYS A 149 -6.70 10.09 0.04
CA CYS A 149 -7.42 10.35 1.29
C CYS A 149 -8.65 11.24 1.08
N VAL A 150 -8.51 12.35 0.35
CA VAL A 150 -9.63 13.26 0.03
C VAL A 150 -10.72 12.52 -0.76
N LYS A 151 -10.35 11.76 -1.80
CA LYS A 151 -11.29 10.94 -2.59
C LYS A 151 -12.10 9.98 -1.71
N HIS A 152 -11.50 9.45 -0.66
CA HIS A 152 -12.11 8.47 0.24
C HIS A 152 -12.59 9.07 1.58
N GLN A 153 -12.65 10.40 1.71
CA GLN A 153 -13.11 11.09 2.93
C GLN A 153 -12.31 10.69 4.18
N ILE A 154 -10.99 10.59 4.03
CA ILE A 154 -10.03 10.33 5.11
C ILE A 154 -9.36 11.66 5.44
N GLU A 155 -9.28 11.97 6.73
CA GLU A 155 -8.65 13.20 7.20
C GLU A 155 -7.14 13.17 6.88
N VAL A 156 -6.67 14.21 6.19
CA VAL A 156 -5.25 14.43 5.95
C VAL A 156 -4.71 15.26 7.12
N PRO A 157 -3.72 14.76 7.88
CA PRO A 157 -3.20 15.48 9.02
C PRO A 157 -2.41 16.72 8.57
N ASP A 158 -2.48 17.78 9.37
CA ASP A 158 -1.61 18.93 9.23
C ASP A 158 -0.15 18.51 9.51
N MET A 159 0.73 18.68 8.52
CA MET A 159 2.13 18.26 8.61
C MET A 159 2.92 19.04 9.67
N ASP A 160 2.51 20.28 9.95
CA ASP A 160 3.10 21.12 11.01
C ASP A 160 2.50 20.80 12.39
N GLY A 161 1.40 20.05 12.43
CA GLY A 161 0.74 19.61 13.65
C GLY A 161 1.46 18.44 14.36
N PHE A 162 0.99 18.14 15.57
CA PHE A 162 1.46 16.98 16.33
C PHE A 162 0.82 15.69 15.84
N TYR A 163 1.62 14.64 15.76
CA TYR A 163 1.17 13.31 15.40
C TYR A 163 0.31 12.68 16.49
N VAL A 164 -0.85 12.16 16.08
CA VAL A 164 -1.80 11.46 16.95
C VAL A 164 -2.01 10.05 16.40
N PRO A 165 -1.51 9.01 17.07
CA PRO A 165 -1.62 7.66 16.56
C PRO A 165 -3.05 7.13 16.62
N VAL A 166 -3.47 6.44 15.56
CA VAL A 166 -4.72 5.66 15.53
C VAL A 166 -4.46 4.25 16.05
N GLY A 167 -5.23 3.81 17.04
CA GLY A 167 -5.14 2.45 17.59
C GLY A 167 -3.87 2.13 18.39
N ARG A 168 -3.01 3.12 18.67
CA ARG A 168 -1.81 2.95 19.50
C ARG A 168 -1.78 3.97 20.66
N PRO A 169 -1.04 3.69 21.76
CA PRO A 169 -0.96 4.61 22.89
C PRO A 169 -0.22 5.91 22.52
N LYS A 170 -0.84 7.06 22.83
CA LYS A 170 -0.27 8.40 22.56
C LYS A 170 1.07 8.67 23.26
N ARG A 171 1.33 8.01 24.40
CA ARG A 171 2.52 8.26 25.24
C ARG A 171 3.87 8.05 24.53
N TYR A 172 3.90 7.25 23.47
CA TYR A 172 5.14 6.98 22.71
C TYR A 172 5.44 8.03 21.65
N PHE A 173 4.52 8.96 21.39
CA PHE A 173 4.61 9.92 20.29
C PHE A 173 4.46 11.37 20.75
N VAL A 174 4.77 11.64 22.02
CA VAL A 174 4.62 12.97 22.61
C VAL A 174 5.57 13.95 21.91
N LYS A 175 5.01 15.04 21.38
CA LYS A 175 5.73 16.12 20.67
C LYS A 175 6.38 15.72 19.33
N VAL A 176 6.01 14.59 18.74
CA VAL A 176 6.44 14.25 17.38
C VAL A 176 5.55 15.01 16.38
N SER A 177 6.14 15.71 15.41
CA SER A 177 5.36 16.33 14.33
C SER A 177 4.92 15.30 13.30
N ASN A 178 3.81 15.57 12.61
CA ASN A 178 3.34 14.72 11.51
C ASN A 178 4.40 14.63 10.40
N LEU A 179 5.04 15.75 10.04
CA LEU A 179 6.12 15.75 9.05
C LEU A 179 7.26 14.80 9.46
N HIS A 180 7.73 14.85 10.71
CA HIS A 180 8.80 13.96 11.16
C HIS A 180 8.36 12.50 11.12
N ARG A 181 7.15 12.21 11.60
CA ARG A 181 6.60 10.85 11.64
C ARG A 181 6.49 10.24 10.23
N PHE A 182 5.87 10.95 9.31
CA PHE A 182 5.60 10.41 7.97
C PHE A 182 6.81 10.49 7.05
N HIS A 183 7.54 11.61 7.04
CA HIS A 183 8.70 11.75 6.15
C HIS A 183 9.90 10.97 6.67
N VAL A 184 10.30 11.17 7.93
CA VAL A 184 11.57 10.61 8.44
C VAL A 184 11.38 9.16 8.89
N GLU A 185 10.46 8.92 9.84
CA GLU A 185 10.34 7.61 10.47
C GLU A 185 9.65 6.55 9.59
N MET A 186 8.92 6.97 8.56
CA MET A 186 8.19 6.06 7.68
C MET A 186 8.77 6.07 6.26
N PHE A 187 8.68 7.18 5.55
CA PHE A 187 9.10 7.25 4.14
C PHE A 187 10.60 6.96 3.97
N LEU A 188 11.46 7.81 4.56
CA LEU A 188 12.91 7.65 4.45
C LEU A 188 13.37 6.35 5.10
N SER A 189 12.89 6.03 6.31
CA SER A 189 13.32 4.83 7.02
C SER A 189 13.06 3.53 6.25
N VAL A 190 11.92 3.38 5.57
CA VAL A 190 11.62 2.16 4.82
C VAL A 190 12.47 2.10 3.54
N ILE A 191 12.66 3.22 2.84
CA ILE A 191 13.51 3.29 1.64
C ILE A 191 14.97 2.97 1.99
N ASP A 192 15.49 3.60 3.05
CA ASP A 192 16.86 3.40 3.55
C ASP A 192 17.09 1.94 3.95
N MET A 193 16.10 1.30 4.57
CA MET A 193 16.17 -0.13 4.89
C MET A 193 16.28 -0.99 3.62
N GLN A 194 15.52 -0.70 2.57
CA GLN A 194 15.61 -1.45 1.31
C GLN A 194 16.97 -1.24 0.62
N LEU A 195 17.44 0.01 0.56
CA LEU A 195 18.76 0.34 0.01
C LEU A 195 19.89 -0.35 0.77
N GLN A 196 19.84 -0.35 2.10
CA GLN A 196 20.82 -1.04 2.94
C GLN A 196 20.82 -2.55 2.67
N GLU A 197 19.64 -3.16 2.56
CA GLU A 197 19.50 -4.58 2.28
C GLU A 197 20.12 -4.95 0.92
N LEU A 198 19.80 -4.20 -0.13
CA LEU A 198 20.37 -4.40 -1.47
C LEU A 198 21.89 -4.24 -1.49
N ASN A 199 22.42 -3.23 -0.81
CA ASN A 199 23.87 -3.02 -0.71
C ASN A 199 24.59 -4.14 0.07
N SER A 200 23.97 -4.64 1.14
CA SER A 200 24.58 -5.71 1.94
C SER A 200 24.68 -7.04 1.20
N ARG A 201 23.76 -7.28 0.24
CA ARG A 201 23.69 -8.51 -0.56
C ARG A 201 24.53 -8.43 -1.83
N SER A 202 24.74 -7.25 -2.41
CA SER A 202 25.61 -7.07 -3.58
C SER A 202 27.11 -7.11 -3.23
N ASN A 203 27.47 -6.86 -1.97
CA ASN A 203 28.86 -6.79 -1.51
C ASN A 203 29.40 -8.13 -0.94
N LYS A 204 28.68 -9.23 -1.13
CA LYS A 204 29.10 -10.60 -0.75
C LYS A 204 29.37 -11.41 -1.99
#